data_AF-A0A8J4X9C0-F1
#
_entry.id   AF-A0A8J4X9C0-F1
#
_cell.length_a   1.000
_cell.length_b   1.000
_cell.length_c   1.000
_cell.angle_alpha   90.00
_cell.angle_beta   90.00
_cell.angle_gamma   90.00
#
_symmetry.space_group_name_H-M   'P 1'
#
loop_
_entity.id
_entity.type
_entity.pdbx_description
1 polymer ?
#
loop_
_entity_poly.entity_id
_entity_poly.type
_entity_poly.pdbx_seq_one_letter_code
_entity_poly.pdbx_strand_id
1 'polypeptide(L)'
;MLTERAIARLEVRDIEGRHTQEGQRETREDAENNVVVIYNRVPKTASTSFTNLAYDLCSRNHYHVLHINTSKNNPVMSLQDQVRFVKNVTTWKEMKPAIYHGHVSFLDFSKFGVMKKPIYINIVRDPIERLVSYYYFLRFGDDYRPGLKRRKQGDKKTFDECVAAAGSDCAPEKLWLQIPFFCGHYSECWNIGSRWALEQAKYNLINEYLLVGVTEELEDFVMMLEAALPRFFRGATELYRT
;
A
#
# COMPACT_ATOMS: atom_id res chain seq x y z
N MET A 1 -16.27 13.41 -61.80
CA MET A 1 -16.99 14.05 -60.68
C MET A 1 -17.55 13.08 -59.63
N LEU A 2 -18.06 11.88 -59.96
CA LEU A 2 -18.57 10.93 -58.95
C LEU A 2 -17.45 10.21 -58.15
N THR A 3 -16.32 9.91 -58.79
CA THR A 3 -15.17 9.21 -58.20
C THR A 3 -14.40 10.07 -57.19
N GLU A 4 -14.16 11.35 -57.48
CA GLU A 4 -13.45 12.27 -56.57
C GLU A 4 -14.23 12.50 -55.26
N ARG A 5 -15.56 12.60 -55.33
CA ARG A 5 -16.41 12.72 -54.13
C ARG A 5 -16.40 11.47 -53.25
N ALA A 6 -16.22 10.29 -53.85
CA ALA A 6 -16.13 9.04 -53.10
C ALA A 6 -14.77 8.89 -52.41
N ILE A 7 -13.67 9.24 -53.11
CA ILE A 7 -12.31 9.22 -52.57
C ILE A 7 -12.18 10.20 -51.39
N ALA A 8 -12.66 11.44 -51.56
CA ALA A 8 -12.62 12.45 -50.49
C ALA A 8 -13.41 12.01 -49.23
N ARG A 9 -14.54 11.30 -49.39
CA ARG A 9 -15.33 10.78 -48.26
C ARG A 9 -14.64 9.62 -47.53
N LEU A 10 -13.85 8.81 -48.23
CA LEU A 10 -13.07 7.73 -47.63
C LEU A 10 -11.88 8.28 -46.85
N GLU A 11 -11.13 9.23 -47.44
CA GLU A 11 -10.01 9.90 -46.77
C GLU A 11 -10.46 10.65 -45.50
N VAL A 12 -11.58 11.37 -45.55
CA VAL A 12 -12.14 12.07 -44.37
C VAL A 12 -12.53 11.08 -43.26
N ARG A 13 -13.16 9.94 -43.61
CA ARG A 13 -13.50 8.89 -42.64
C ARG A 13 -12.26 8.24 -42.00
N ASP A 14 -11.20 8.02 -42.77
CA ASP A 14 -9.94 7.46 -42.25
C ASP A 14 -9.22 8.46 -41.33
N ILE A 15 -9.26 9.76 -41.64
CA ILE A 15 -8.70 10.82 -40.80
C ILE A 15 -9.50 10.97 -39.49
N GLU A 16 -10.83 10.97 -39.55
CA GLU A 16 -11.70 10.98 -38.37
C GLU A 16 -11.48 9.73 -37.50
N GLY A 17 -11.33 8.55 -38.12
CA GLY A 17 -11.03 7.30 -37.43
C GLY A 17 -9.68 7.32 -36.69
N ARG A 18 -8.64 7.89 -37.31
CA ARG A 18 -7.32 8.06 -36.68
C ARG A 18 -7.35 9.05 -35.51
N HIS A 19 -7.98 10.22 -35.68
CA HIS A 19 -8.12 11.18 -34.59
C HIS A 19 -8.94 10.65 -33.41
N THR A 20 -9.97 9.83 -33.69
CA THR A 20 -10.77 9.21 -32.64
C THR A 20 -9.97 8.14 -31.88
N GLN A 21 -9.13 7.36 -32.57
CA GLN A 21 -8.22 6.40 -31.93
C GLN A 21 -7.10 7.07 -31.14
N GLU A 22 -6.51 8.14 -31.66
CA GLU A 22 -5.49 8.94 -30.95
C GLU A 22 -6.07 9.57 -29.68
N GLY A 23 -7.24 10.21 -29.76
CA GLY A 23 -7.92 10.78 -28.58
C GLY A 23 -8.34 9.72 -27.54
N GLN A 24 -8.72 8.51 -27.97
CA GLN A 24 -8.98 7.38 -27.06
C GLN A 24 -7.70 6.82 -26.42
N ARG A 25 -6.57 6.91 -27.11
CA ARG A 25 -5.28 6.44 -26.61
C ARG A 25 -4.67 7.44 -25.63
N GLU A 26 -4.73 8.73 -25.92
CA GLU A 26 -4.33 9.81 -25.00
C GLU A 26 -5.15 9.78 -23.71
N THR A 27 -6.48 9.64 -23.81
CA THR A 27 -7.35 9.55 -22.62
C THR A 27 -7.11 8.30 -21.77
N ARG A 28 -6.70 7.17 -22.38
CA ARG A 28 -6.29 5.96 -21.65
C ARG A 28 -4.93 6.13 -20.99
N GLU A 29 -3.94 6.67 -21.69
CA GLU A 29 -2.61 6.92 -21.13
C GLU A 29 -2.68 7.94 -19.97
N ASP A 30 -3.50 8.98 -20.09
CA ASP A 30 -3.75 9.94 -19.00
C ASP A 30 -4.43 9.29 -17.79
N ALA A 31 -5.36 8.36 -18.02
CA ALA A 31 -6.03 7.62 -16.96
C ALA A 31 -5.07 6.67 -16.21
N GLU A 32 -4.16 6.01 -16.95
CA GLU A 32 -3.11 5.14 -16.43
C GLU A 32 -1.97 5.89 -15.73
N ASN A 33 -1.62 7.08 -16.23
CA ASN A 33 -0.61 7.94 -15.62
C ASN A 33 -1.14 8.66 -14.36
N ASN A 34 -2.45 8.76 -14.18
CA ASN A 34 -3.07 9.36 -12.99
C ASN A 34 -3.52 8.31 -11.96
N VAL A 35 -2.73 7.25 -11.73
CA VAL A 35 -3.00 6.20 -10.73
C VAL A 35 -2.08 6.36 -9.53
N VAL A 36 -2.65 6.22 -8.32
CA VAL A 36 -1.88 6.17 -7.08
C VAL A 36 -2.26 4.92 -6.31
N VAL A 37 -1.25 4.19 -5.85
CA VAL A 37 -1.39 3.07 -4.91
C VAL A 37 -0.92 3.52 -3.53
N ILE A 38 -1.69 3.22 -2.49
CA ILE A 38 -1.29 3.37 -1.10
C ILE A 38 -1.06 1.98 -0.50
N TYR A 39 0.16 1.74 -0.07
CA TYR A 39 0.56 0.58 0.72
C TYR A 39 0.84 1.02 2.16
N ASN A 40 -0.21 1.09 2.97
CA ASN A 40 -0.14 1.51 4.37
C ASN A 40 0.37 0.35 5.26
N ARG A 41 1.64 0.00 5.03
CA ARG A 41 2.30 -1.23 5.48
C ARG A 41 2.23 -1.48 6.98
N VAL A 42 1.75 -2.67 7.35
CA VAL A 42 1.82 -3.19 8.71
C VAL A 42 3.28 -3.58 9.06
N PRO A 43 3.76 -3.31 10.29
CA PRO A 43 5.07 -3.79 10.73
C PRO A 43 5.17 -5.32 10.80
N LYS A 44 6.30 -5.86 10.32
CA LYS A 44 6.69 -7.29 10.41
C LYS A 44 5.83 -8.27 9.59
N THR A 45 5.36 -7.81 8.43
CA THR A 45 4.56 -8.60 7.47
C THR A 45 5.26 -8.71 6.10
N ALA A 46 6.59 -8.95 6.10
CA ALA A 46 7.45 -8.91 4.90
C ALA A 46 7.40 -7.61 4.07
N SER A 47 6.94 -6.51 4.70
CA SER A 47 6.75 -5.23 4.01
C SER A 47 8.03 -4.61 3.44
N THR A 48 9.20 -4.91 4.01
CA THR A 48 10.49 -4.44 3.45
C THR A 48 10.79 -5.11 2.12
N SER A 49 10.65 -6.44 2.04
CA SER A 49 10.87 -7.20 0.81
C SER A 49 9.94 -6.73 -0.30
N PHE A 50 8.64 -6.62 -0.02
CA PHE A 50 7.66 -6.14 -1.01
C PHE A 50 7.90 -4.68 -1.44
N THR A 51 8.29 -3.79 -0.52
CA THR A 51 8.63 -2.41 -0.88
C THR A 51 9.89 -2.32 -1.73
N ASN A 52 10.91 -3.14 -1.48
CA ASN A 52 12.12 -3.15 -2.32
C ASN A 52 11.81 -3.58 -3.74
N LEU A 53 10.94 -4.57 -3.91
CA LEU A 53 10.42 -4.95 -5.22
C LEU A 53 9.79 -3.75 -5.95
N ALA A 54 8.99 -2.94 -5.25
CA ALA A 54 8.43 -1.72 -5.83
C ALA A 54 9.51 -0.68 -6.20
N TYR A 55 10.60 -0.56 -5.44
CA TYR A 55 11.71 0.34 -5.78
C TYR A 55 12.50 -0.14 -7.00
N ASP A 56 12.77 -1.44 -7.10
CA ASP A 56 13.52 -2.01 -8.21
C ASP A 56 12.75 -1.90 -9.54
N LEU A 57 11.42 -1.96 -9.48
CA LEU A 57 10.54 -1.87 -10.64
C LEU A 57 10.24 -0.43 -11.08
N CYS A 58 10.36 0.57 -10.20
CA CYS A 58 9.80 1.89 -10.46
C CYS A 58 10.45 2.62 -11.64
N SER A 59 11.77 2.46 -11.81
CA SER A 59 12.49 3.04 -12.94
C SER A 59 12.10 2.39 -14.27
N ARG A 60 11.95 1.06 -14.29
CA ARG A 60 11.58 0.28 -15.48
C ARG A 60 10.13 0.50 -15.90
N ASN A 61 9.23 0.62 -14.92
CA ASN A 61 7.79 0.72 -15.14
C ASN A 61 7.27 2.18 -15.09
N HIS A 62 8.19 3.15 -15.03
CA HIS A 62 7.92 4.59 -15.10
C HIS A 62 6.86 5.08 -14.10
N TYR A 63 7.13 4.86 -12.81
CA TYR A 63 6.34 5.37 -11.68
C TYR A 63 7.24 5.79 -10.52
N HIS A 64 6.68 6.45 -9.50
CA HIS A 64 7.42 6.90 -8.32
C HIS A 64 7.10 6.09 -7.07
N VAL A 65 8.07 5.89 -6.18
CA VAL A 65 7.86 5.28 -4.86
C VAL A 65 8.21 6.28 -3.77
N LEU A 66 7.25 6.57 -2.90
CA LEU A 66 7.40 7.57 -1.84
C LEU A 66 7.15 6.93 -0.47
N HIS A 67 8.09 7.13 0.45
CA HIS A 67 7.94 6.72 1.84
C HIS A 67 7.23 7.81 2.66
N ILE A 68 6.14 7.45 3.32
CA ILE A 68 5.41 8.30 4.26
C ILE A 68 6.05 8.14 5.63
N ASN A 69 6.67 9.22 6.12
CA ASN A 69 7.20 9.27 7.47
C ASN A 69 6.25 10.06 8.39
N THR A 70 5.94 9.49 9.54
CA THR A 70 5.13 10.12 10.59
C THR A 70 5.96 10.32 11.84
N SER A 71 5.75 11.43 12.56
CA SER A 71 6.43 11.70 13.82
C SER A 71 6.31 10.53 14.79
N LYS A 72 7.45 10.03 15.28
CA LYS A 72 7.57 8.88 16.19
C LYS A 72 6.91 7.58 15.66
N ASN A 73 6.74 7.45 14.34
CA ASN A 73 6.01 6.34 13.71
C ASN A 73 4.57 6.21 14.23
N ASN A 74 3.91 7.33 14.56
CA ASN A 74 2.50 7.31 14.96
C ASN A 74 1.61 6.97 13.76
N PRO A 75 0.88 5.85 13.80
CA PRO A 75 0.04 5.42 12.68
C PRO A 75 -1.23 6.26 12.49
N VAL A 76 -1.53 7.19 13.40
CA VAL A 76 -2.69 8.09 13.33
C VAL A 76 -2.23 9.51 13.02
N MET A 77 -2.64 10.03 11.87
CA MET A 77 -2.43 11.43 11.49
C MET A 77 -3.45 12.36 12.17
N SER A 78 -3.02 13.58 12.49
CA SER A 78 -3.94 14.66 12.88
C SER A 78 -4.89 14.99 11.72
N LEU A 79 -6.06 15.57 11.99
CA LEU A 79 -6.99 15.97 10.92
C LEU A 79 -6.33 16.92 9.90
N GLN A 80 -5.50 17.85 10.36
CA GLN A 80 -4.76 18.77 9.49
C GLN A 80 -3.77 18.03 8.59
N ASP A 81 -3.06 17.05 9.14
CA ASP A 81 -2.13 16.22 8.37
C ASP A 81 -2.86 15.29 7.39
N GLN A 82 -4.04 14.77 7.76
CA GLN A 82 -4.90 14.00 6.85
C GLN A 82 -5.31 14.84 5.64
N VAL A 83 -5.79 16.07 5.86
CA VAL A 83 -6.14 17.01 4.76
C VAL A 83 -4.93 17.28 3.88
N ARG A 84 -3.76 17.57 4.48
CA ARG A 84 -2.52 17.83 3.73
C ARG A 84 -2.09 16.61 2.92
N PHE A 85 -2.12 15.42 3.53
CA PHE A 85 -1.74 14.18 2.87
C PHE A 85 -2.64 13.86 1.69
N VAL A 86 -3.97 13.96 1.87
CA VAL A 86 -4.95 13.76 0.81
C VAL A 86 -4.73 14.75 -0.33
N LYS A 87 -4.52 16.03 -0.02
CA LYS A 87 -4.21 17.05 -1.02
C LYS A 87 -2.95 16.68 -1.80
N ASN A 88 -1.86 16.36 -1.12
CA ASN A 88 -0.60 16.00 -1.77
C ASN A 88 -0.75 14.80 -2.70
N VAL A 89 -1.35 13.70 -2.21
CA VAL A 89 -1.59 12.49 -3.02
C VAL A 89 -2.46 12.77 -4.24
N THR A 90 -3.47 13.63 -4.12
CA THR A 90 -4.42 13.87 -5.21
C THR A 90 -3.96 14.92 -6.20
N THR A 91 -3.20 15.94 -5.80
CA THR A 91 -2.86 17.09 -6.66
C THR A 91 -1.43 17.09 -7.19
N TRP A 92 -0.51 16.32 -6.61
CA TRP A 92 0.89 16.29 -7.03
C TRP A 92 1.06 15.46 -8.31
N LYS A 93 0.83 16.09 -9.47
CA LYS A 93 0.78 15.42 -10.78
C LYS A 93 2.13 14.85 -11.20
N GLU A 94 3.21 15.53 -10.86
CA GLU A 94 4.59 15.18 -11.24
C GLU A 94 5.06 13.86 -10.61
N MET A 95 4.41 13.44 -9.51
CA MET A 95 4.72 12.15 -8.87
C MET A 95 3.86 11.01 -9.40
N LYS A 96 2.90 11.25 -10.29
CA LYS A 96 1.99 10.20 -10.76
C LYS A 96 2.51 9.57 -12.06
N PRO A 97 2.38 8.25 -12.21
CA PRO A 97 1.82 7.30 -11.25
C PRO A 97 2.75 7.03 -10.06
N ALA A 98 2.18 6.71 -8.89
CA ALA A 98 2.98 6.53 -7.67
C ALA A 98 2.48 5.42 -6.74
N ILE A 99 3.43 4.83 -5.99
CA ILE A 99 3.18 4.03 -4.80
C ILE A 99 3.64 4.81 -3.57
N TYR A 100 2.71 5.16 -2.70
CA TYR A 100 3.00 5.71 -1.38
C TYR A 100 2.98 4.57 -0.36
N HIS A 101 4.04 4.42 0.43
CA HIS A 101 4.11 3.39 1.47
C HIS A 101 4.55 3.94 2.82
N GLY A 102 4.00 3.42 3.91
CA GLY A 102 4.41 3.84 5.25
C GLY A 102 3.52 3.27 6.36
N HIS A 103 3.97 3.43 7.60
CA HIS A 103 3.26 2.94 8.78
C HIS A 103 2.14 3.90 9.19
N VAL A 104 1.06 3.93 8.41
CA VAL A 104 -0.12 4.76 8.63
C VAL A 104 -1.35 3.87 8.64
N SER A 105 -2.38 4.24 9.39
CA SER A 105 -3.65 3.52 9.37
C SER A 105 -4.46 3.90 8.13
N PHE A 106 -5.47 3.10 7.80
CA PHE A 106 -6.38 3.39 6.72
C PHE A 106 -6.94 4.81 6.82
N LEU A 107 -6.80 5.58 5.75
CA LEU A 107 -7.37 6.90 5.62
C LEU A 107 -8.42 6.88 4.51
N ASP A 108 -9.65 7.23 4.87
CA ASP A 108 -10.76 7.30 3.94
C ASP A 108 -10.71 8.61 3.15
N PHE A 109 -10.26 8.53 1.90
CA PHE A 109 -10.16 9.68 0.99
C PHE A 109 -11.54 10.23 0.58
N SER A 110 -12.61 9.43 0.67
CA SER A 110 -13.96 9.86 0.26
C SER A 110 -14.49 11.01 1.12
N LYS A 111 -14.08 11.07 2.40
CA LYS A 111 -14.43 12.13 3.35
C LYS A 111 -13.87 13.50 2.99
N PHE A 112 -12.96 13.57 2.02
CA PHE A 112 -12.27 14.80 1.63
C PHE A 112 -12.69 15.30 0.23
N GLY A 113 -13.74 14.71 -0.36
CA GLY A 113 -14.30 15.19 -1.63
C GLY A 113 -13.36 15.02 -2.83
N VAL A 114 -12.53 13.98 -2.84
CA VAL A 114 -11.58 13.73 -3.93
C VAL A 114 -12.28 13.15 -5.17
N MET A 115 -11.81 13.55 -6.36
CA MET A 115 -12.37 13.06 -7.64
C MET A 115 -12.01 11.60 -7.94
N LYS A 116 -10.80 11.17 -7.55
CA LYS A 116 -10.29 9.81 -7.78
C LYS A 116 -9.66 9.29 -6.48
N LYS A 117 -10.19 8.18 -5.96
CA LYS A 117 -9.62 7.51 -4.79
C LYS A 117 -8.31 6.81 -5.17
N PRO A 118 -7.30 6.77 -4.29
CA PRO A 118 -6.14 5.91 -4.48
C PRO A 118 -6.56 4.44 -4.33
N ILE A 119 -5.73 3.55 -4.87
CA ILE A 119 -5.88 2.11 -4.74
C ILE A 119 -5.17 1.66 -3.47
N TYR A 120 -5.88 1.04 -2.53
CA TYR A 120 -5.26 0.48 -1.34
C TYR A 120 -4.87 -0.99 -1.55
N ILE A 121 -3.69 -1.35 -1.08
CA ILE A 121 -3.22 -2.73 -0.97
C ILE A 121 -2.56 -2.93 0.40
N ASN A 122 -2.51 -4.16 0.90
CA ASN A 122 -1.76 -4.45 2.11
C ASN A 122 -1.30 -5.92 2.21
N ILE A 123 -0.46 -6.20 3.20
CA ILE A 123 -0.03 -7.55 3.55
C ILE A 123 -0.15 -7.71 5.07
N VAL A 124 -0.90 -8.72 5.49
CA VAL A 124 -1.09 -9.10 6.89
C VAL A 124 -0.32 -10.38 7.21
N ARG A 125 -0.32 -10.77 8.48
CA ARG A 125 0.32 -11.99 8.99
C ARG A 125 -0.50 -12.56 10.13
N ASP A 126 -0.30 -13.84 10.46
CA ASP A 126 -0.75 -14.38 11.75
C ASP A 126 -0.41 -13.41 12.91
N PRO A 127 -1.38 -13.03 13.76
CA PRO A 127 -1.16 -12.05 14.81
C PRO A 127 -0.05 -12.40 15.80
N ILE A 128 0.09 -13.69 16.16
CA ILE A 128 1.08 -14.18 17.12
C ILE A 128 2.45 -14.18 16.47
N GLU A 129 2.61 -14.77 15.29
CA GLU A 129 3.89 -14.81 14.59
C GLU A 129 4.43 -13.40 14.29
N ARG A 130 3.54 -12.48 13.92
CA ARG A 130 3.89 -11.07 13.72
C ARG A 130 4.40 -10.43 15.02
N LEU A 131 3.75 -10.71 16.15
CA LEU A 131 4.16 -10.20 17.46
C LEU A 131 5.51 -10.80 17.89
N VAL A 132 5.72 -12.10 17.71
CA VAL A 132 6.98 -12.79 17.96
C VAL A 132 8.11 -12.19 17.11
N SER A 133 7.86 -11.99 15.81
CA SER A 133 8.81 -11.33 14.91
C SER A 133 9.16 -9.91 15.37
N TYR A 134 8.18 -9.15 15.86
CA TYR A 134 8.42 -7.81 16.41
C TYR A 134 9.19 -7.85 17.73
N TYR A 135 8.89 -8.81 18.60
CA TYR A 135 9.54 -8.98 19.90
C TYR A 135 11.05 -9.20 19.75
N TYR A 136 11.45 -10.11 18.86
CA TYR A 136 12.86 -10.41 18.61
C TYR A 136 13.54 -9.34 17.77
N PHE A 137 12.82 -8.69 16.87
CA PHE A 137 13.35 -7.53 16.14
C PHE A 137 13.81 -6.41 17.08
N LEU A 138 13.08 -6.12 18.17
CA LEU A 138 13.49 -5.08 19.13
C LEU A 138 14.75 -5.45 19.94
N ARG A 139 15.11 -6.74 19.99
CA ARG A 139 16.24 -7.29 20.77
C ARG A 139 17.48 -7.54 19.91
N PHE A 140 17.28 -8.02 18.69
CA PHE A 140 18.36 -8.48 17.81
C PHE A 140 18.50 -7.69 16.52
N GLY A 141 17.50 -6.88 16.16
CA GLY A 141 17.52 -6.08 14.94
C GLY A 141 17.08 -6.84 13.70
N ASP A 142 17.59 -6.38 12.56
CA ASP A 142 17.40 -6.95 11.23
C ASP A 142 18.76 -6.98 10.51
N ASP A 143 18.85 -7.80 9.47
CA ASP A 143 19.98 -7.91 8.56
C ASP A 143 20.00 -6.81 7.49
N TYR A 144 18.86 -6.15 7.25
CA TYR A 144 18.74 -5.03 6.32
C TYR A 144 19.56 -3.81 6.75
N ARG A 145 19.61 -3.51 8.06
CA ARG A 145 20.37 -2.39 8.65
C ARG A 145 21.02 -2.85 9.97
N PRO A 146 22.09 -3.65 9.91
CA PRO A 146 22.65 -4.33 11.09
C PRO A 146 23.34 -3.37 12.08
N GLY A 147 23.76 -2.18 11.63
CA GLY A 147 24.40 -1.18 12.49
C GLY A 147 23.46 -0.42 13.42
N LEU A 148 22.14 -0.55 13.26
CA LEU A 148 21.17 0.20 14.06
C LEU A 148 20.86 -0.49 15.38
N LYS A 149 21.31 0.12 16.49
CA LYS A 149 20.95 -0.34 17.83
C LYS A 149 19.44 -0.20 18.06
N ARG A 150 18.80 -1.29 18.45
CA ARG A 150 17.36 -1.34 18.72
C ARG A 150 17.09 -1.00 20.17
N ARG A 151 15.86 -0.52 20.44
CA ARG A 151 15.45 0.00 21.75
C ARG A 151 15.65 -0.98 22.90
N LYS A 152 15.56 -2.29 22.65
CA LYS A 152 15.70 -3.35 23.66
C LYS A 152 16.88 -4.27 23.38
N GLN A 153 17.89 -3.79 22.66
CA GLN A 153 19.08 -4.58 22.37
C GLN A 153 19.80 -4.95 23.68
N GLY A 154 20.19 -6.23 23.79
CA GLY A 154 20.82 -6.78 24.99
C GLY A 154 19.87 -7.48 25.95
N ASP A 155 18.55 -7.33 25.79
CA ASP A 155 17.56 -8.18 26.46
C ASP A 155 17.58 -9.58 25.83
N LYS A 156 18.00 -10.58 26.61
CA LYS A 156 18.14 -11.98 26.18
C LYS A 156 16.91 -12.83 26.49
N LYS A 157 15.89 -12.26 27.16
CA LYS A 157 14.68 -12.99 27.51
C LYS A 157 13.97 -13.47 26.25
N THR A 158 13.56 -14.73 26.24
CA THR A 158 12.79 -15.33 25.16
C THR A 158 11.33 -14.87 25.21
N PHE A 159 10.61 -15.06 24.09
CA PHE A 159 9.19 -14.74 24.04
C PHE A 159 8.39 -15.60 25.04
N ASP A 160 8.67 -16.89 25.13
CA ASP A 160 8.00 -17.82 26.05
C ASP A 160 8.22 -17.44 27.53
N GLU A 161 9.47 -17.11 27.90
CA GLU A 161 9.77 -16.58 29.24
C GLU A 161 9.06 -15.25 29.50
N CYS A 162 8.90 -14.41 28.47
CA CYS A 162 8.15 -13.17 28.59
C CYS A 162 6.69 -13.48 28.92
N VAL A 163 6.06 -14.39 28.18
CA VAL A 163 4.65 -14.76 28.36
C VAL A 163 4.43 -15.39 29.74
N ALA A 164 5.28 -16.35 30.13
CA ALA A 164 5.21 -17.01 31.44
C ALA A 164 5.32 -16.03 32.61
N ALA A 165 6.04 -14.93 32.42
CA ALA A 165 6.21 -13.88 33.41
C ALA A 165 5.27 -12.67 33.24
N ALA A 166 4.24 -12.78 32.39
CA ALA A 166 3.29 -11.71 32.07
C ALA A 166 3.99 -10.38 31.65
N GLY A 167 5.02 -10.48 30.82
CA GLY A 167 5.81 -9.33 30.37
C GLY A 167 5.05 -8.39 29.43
N SER A 168 5.34 -7.09 29.50
CA SER A 168 4.59 -6.06 28.75
C SER A 168 4.79 -6.07 27.22
N ASP A 169 5.90 -6.62 26.72
CA ASP A 169 6.17 -6.69 25.28
C ASP A 169 5.45 -7.85 24.57
N CYS A 170 5.01 -8.85 25.33
CA CYS A 170 4.35 -10.07 24.85
C CYS A 170 2.90 -10.17 25.36
N ALA A 171 2.40 -9.10 26.00
CA ALA A 171 1.06 -9.04 26.53
C ALA A 171 -0.01 -9.09 25.41
N PRO A 172 -1.20 -9.66 25.65
CA PRO A 172 -2.23 -9.82 24.62
C PRO A 172 -2.63 -8.51 23.92
N GLU A 173 -2.55 -7.37 24.60
CA GLU A 173 -2.83 -6.05 24.05
C GLU A 173 -1.90 -5.70 22.87
N LYS A 174 -0.71 -6.31 22.79
CA LYS A 174 0.24 -6.11 21.69
C LYS A 174 -0.15 -6.83 20.40
N LEU A 175 -1.14 -7.74 20.46
CA LEU A 175 -1.76 -8.34 19.28
C LEU A 175 -2.67 -7.33 18.55
N TRP A 176 -3.19 -6.33 19.27
CA TRP A 176 -4.09 -5.30 18.73
C TRP A 176 -3.33 -4.26 17.89
N LEU A 177 -3.00 -4.65 16.65
CA LEU A 177 -2.31 -3.78 15.70
C LEU A 177 -2.95 -3.81 14.31
N GLN A 178 -3.16 -5.00 13.76
CA GLN A 178 -3.66 -5.14 12.39
C GLN A 178 -5.09 -4.59 12.26
N ILE A 179 -5.96 -4.86 13.24
CA ILE A 179 -7.33 -4.32 13.26
C ILE A 179 -7.35 -2.79 13.17
N PRO A 180 -6.67 -2.02 14.04
CA PRO A 180 -6.59 -0.56 13.91
C PRO A 180 -6.08 -0.07 12.56
N PHE A 181 -5.09 -0.74 11.98
CA PHE A 181 -4.51 -0.35 10.68
C PHE A 181 -5.55 -0.39 9.55
N PHE A 182 -6.51 -1.32 9.58
CA PHE A 182 -7.61 -1.38 8.62
C PHE A 182 -8.84 -0.57 9.05
N CYS A 183 -9.13 -0.52 10.34
CA CYS A 183 -10.24 0.28 10.90
C CYS A 183 -10.03 1.78 10.64
N GLY A 184 -8.80 2.28 10.77
CA GLY A 184 -8.39 3.61 10.38
C GLY A 184 -8.24 4.60 11.53
N HIS A 185 -8.65 5.84 11.27
CA HIS A 185 -8.37 7.00 12.14
C HIS A 185 -9.47 7.32 13.18
N TYR A 186 -10.47 6.45 13.35
CA TYR A 186 -11.48 6.64 14.40
C TYR A 186 -10.91 6.32 15.77
N SER A 187 -11.34 7.02 16.82
CA SER A 187 -10.92 6.76 18.21
C SER A 187 -11.21 5.30 18.62
N GLU A 188 -12.39 4.80 18.27
CA GLU A 188 -12.83 3.44 18.59
C GLU A 188 -11.93 2.34 17.97
N CYS A 189 -11.23 2.63 16.87
CA CYS A 189 -10.28 1.69 16.27
C CYS A 189 -9.14 1.31 17.21
N TRP A 190 -8.79 2.21 18.13
CA TRP A 190 -7.66 2.08 19.05
C TRP A 190 -8.09 1.61 20.45
N ASN A 191 -9.39 1.36 20.63
CA ASN A 191 -9.92 0.69 21.82
C ASN A 191 -9.68 -0.82 21.68
N ILE A 192 -8.76 -1.35 22.48
CA ILE A 192 -8.34 -2.76 22.43
C ILE A 192 -9.55 -3.66 22.68
N GLY A 193 -9.76 -4.63 21.79
CA GLY A 193 -10.88 -5.57 21.89
C GLY A 193 -12.23 -5.01 21.46
N SER A 194 -12.28 -3.81 20.89
CA SER A 194 -13.53 -3.24 20.37
C SER A 194 -14.11 -4.10 19.24
N ARG A 195 -15.33 -4.59 19.46
CA ARG A 195 -16.08 -5.34 18.43
C ARG A 195 -16.42 -4.45 17.24
N TRP A 196 -16.73 -3.17 17.49
CA TRP A 196 -16.99 -2.22 16.41
C TRP A 196 -15.76 -2.04 15.52
N ALA A 197 -14.57 -1.89 16.13
CA ALA A 197 -13.33 -1.74 15.38
C ALA A 197 -13.02 -2.96 14.49
N LEU A 198 -13.29 -4.17 14.99
CA LEU A 198 -13.15 -5.41 14.23
C LEU A 198 -14.08 -5.41 13.00
N GLU A 199 -15.36 -5.10 13.19
CA GLU A 199 -16.31 -5.08 12.09
C GLU A 199 -16.00 -3.96 11.08
N GLN A 200 -15.59 -2.78 11.54
CA GLN A 200 -15.16 -1.70 10.66
C GLN A 200 -13.89 -2.06 9.87
N ALA A 201 -12.93 -2.75 10.50
CA ALA A 201 -11.72 -3.22 9.82
C ALA A 201 -12.05 -4.20 8.70
N LYS A 202 -12.94 -5.18 8.96
CA LYS A 202 -13.44 -6.12 7.94
C LYS A 202 -14.17 -5.39 6.81
N TYR A 203 -15.04 -4.44 7.17
CA TYR A 203 -15.77 -3.62 6.20
C TYR A 203 -14.80 -2.86 5.28
N ASN A 204 -13.82 -2.16 5.84
CA ASN A 204 -12.84 -1.42 5.05
C ASN A 204 -12.00 -2.35 4.18
N LEU A 205 -11.57 -3.50 4.72
CA LEU A 205 -10.80 -4.49 3.97
C LEU A 205 -11.54 -4.94 2.70
N ILE A 206 -12.85 -5.20 2.81
CA ILE A 206 -13.65 -5.67 1.67
C ILE A 206 -14.01 -4.54 0.69
N ASN A 207 -14.28 -3.33 1.19
CA ASN A 207 -14.84 -2.26 0.36
C ASN A 207 -13.80 -1.26 -0.18
N GLU A 208 -12.64 -1.14 0.46
CA GLU A 208 -11.68 -0.08 0.16
C GLU A 208 -10.31 -0.58 -0.30
N TYR A 209 -9.97 -1.86 -0.05
CA TYR A 209 -8.71 -2.46 -0.50
C TYR A 209 -8.94 -3.28 -1.77
N LEU A 210 -8.07 -3.09 -2.77
CA LEU A 210 -8.07 -3.89 -3.99
C LEU A 210 -7.66 -5.33 -3.69
N LEU A 211 -6.57 -5.50 -2.93
CA LEU A 211 -6.02 -6.80 -2.58
C LEU A 211 -5.28 -6.71 -1.24
N VAL A 212 -5.51 -7.69 -0.38
CA VAL A 212 -4.77 -7.88 0.87
C VAL A 212 -4.21 -9.29 0.88
N GLY A 213 -2.88 -9.40 0.84
CA GLY A 213 -2.18 -10.68 0.91
C GLY A 213 -1.85 -11.10 2.34
N VAL A 214 -1.40 -12.34 2.50
CA VAL A 214 -0.81 -12.86 3.73
C VAL A 214 0.71 -13.03 3.53
N THR A 215 1.48 -12.91 4.61
CA THR A 215 2.95 -12.90 4.53
C THR A 215 3.50 -14.23 4.02
N GLU A 216 2.82 -15.32 4.35
CA GLU A 216 3.19 -16.70 4.04
C GLU A 216 2.95 -17.07 2.56
N GLU A 217 2.11 -16.30 1.85
CA GLU A 217 1.77 -16.47 0.43
C GLU A 217 2.13 -15.20 -0.38
N LEU A 218 3.28 -14.59 -0.05
CA LEU A 218 3.70 -13.33 -0.65
C LEU A 218 3.96 -13.45 -2.16
N GLU A 219 4.43 -14.60 -2.64
CA GLU A 219 4.64 -14.86 -4.07
C GLU A 219 3.32 -14.75 -4.85
N ASP A 220 2.27 -15.42 -4.38
CA ASP A 220 0.94 -15.38 -5.01
C ASP A 220 0.35 -13.98 -4.97
N PHE A 221 0.54 -13.24 -3.87
CA PHE A 221 0.15 -11.84 -3.80
C PHE A 221 0.86 -10.98 -4.86
N VAL A 222 2.17 -11.18 -5.07
CA VAL A 222 2.94 -10.48 -6.11
C VAL A 222 2.43 -10.83 -7.51
N MET A 223 2.17 -12.12 -7.79
CA MET A 223 1.62 -12.57 -9.07
C MET A 223 0.26 -11.95 -9.37
N MET A 224 -0.63 -11.89 -8.38
CA MET A 224 -1.96 -11.29 -8.51
C MET A 224 -1.87 -9.78 -8.78
N LEU A 225 -0.93 -9.08 -8.14
CA LEU A 225 -0.70 -7.66 -8.39
C LEU A 225 -0.08 -7.39 -9.76
N GLU A 226 0.80 -8.25 -10.24
CA GLU A 226 1.33 -8.16 -11.61
C GLU A 226 0.22 -8.26 -12.66
N ALA A 227 -0.75 -9.15 -12.46
CA ALA A 227 -1.91 -9.29 -13.33
C ALA A 227 -2.89 -8.11 -13.19
N ALA A 228 -3.19 -7.66 -11.97
CA ALA A 228 -4.21 -6.64 -11.70
C ALA A 228 -3.72 -5.20 -11.94
N LEU A 229 -2.44 -4.93 -11.68
CA LEU A 229 -1.82 -3.59 -11.74
C LEU A 229 -0.48 -3.64 -12.52
N PRO A 230 -0.49 -4.04 -13.81
CA PRO A 230 0.74 -4.25 -14.58
C PRO A 230 1.56 -2.96 -14.77
N ARG A 231 0.94 -1.78 -14.69
CA ARG A 231 1.68 -0.51 -14.71
C ARG A 231 2.68 -0.37 -13.55
N PHE A 232 2.40 -1.00 -12.41
CA PHE A 232 3.30 -1.00 -11.26
C PHE A 232 4.13 -2.27 -11.19
N PHE A 233 3.51 -3.43 -11.42
CA PHE A 233 4.10 -4.72 -11.05
C PHE A 233 4.49 -5.61 -12.25
N ARG A 234 4.57 -5.08 -13.48
CA ARG A 234 5.10 -5.86 -14.61
C ARG A 234 6.54 -6.30 -14.34
N GLY A 235 6.78 -7.61 -14.48
CA GLY A 235 8.03 -8.29 -14.18
C GLY A 235 8.33 -8.43 -12.69
N ALA A 236 7.32 -8.31 -11.81
CA ALA A 236 7.48 -8.43 -10.38
C ALA A 236 7.68 -9.89 -9.92
N THR A 237 6.94 -10.83 -10.52
CA THR A 237 7.01 -12.26 -10.16
C THR A 237 8.40 -12.83 -10.45
N GLU A 238 8.95 -12.52 -11.62
CA GLU A 238 10.30 -12.94 -12.02
C GLU A 238 11.36 -12.41 -11.05
N LEU A 239 11.26 -11.11 -10.73
CA LEU A 239 12.20 -10.46 -9.82
C LEU A 239 12.08 -10.99 -8.38
N TYR A 240 10.88 -11.37 -7.93
CA TYR A 240 10.66 -11.92 -6.58
C TYR A 240 11.24 -13.34 -6.42
N ARG A 241 11.29 -14.13 -7.50
CA ARG A 241 11.83 -15.50 -7.50
C ARG A 241 13.36 -15.57 -7.59
N THR A 242 14.01 -14.45 -7.88
CA THR A 242 15.47 -14.36 -8.04
C THR A 242 16.15 -14.14 -6.70
#